data_AF-A0A1S6JCF3-F1
#
_entry.id   AF-A0A1S6JCF3-F1
#
_cell.length_a   1.000
_cell.length_b   1.000
_cell.length_c   1.000
_cell.angle_alpha   90.00
_cell.angle_beta   90.00
_cell.angle_gamma   90.00
#
_symmetry.space_group_name_H-M   'P 1'
#
loop_
_entity.id
_entity.type
_entity.pdbx_description
1 polymer ?
#
loop_
_entity_poly.entity_id
_entity_poly.type
_entity_poly.pdbx_seq_one_letter_code
_entity_poly.pdbx_strand_id
1 'polypeptide(L)' 'MAATSEHHWFKSSYSGGSGTECVECAYLSHRTLIRDSKRRGGPVLSVGSEAWHRFVDALR' A
#
# COMPACT_ATOMS: atom_id res chain seq x y z
N MET A 1 -7.41 7.87 -23.45
CA MET A 1 -7.00 8.53 -22.20
C MET A 1 -7.69 7.81 -21.05
N ALA A 2 -7.01 6.84 -20.43
CA ALA A 2 -7.57 6.12 -19.30
C ALA A 2 -7.58 7.04 -18.09
N ALA A 3 -8.73 7.20 -17.44
CA ALA A 3 -8.84 7.93 -16.19
C ALA A 3 -7.88 7.28 -15.18
N THR A 4 -6.85 8.03 -14.77
CA THR A 4 -6.02 7.63 -13.64
C THR A 4 -6.91 7.65 -12.42
N SER A 5 -7.43 6.49 -12.01
CA SER A 5 -8.08 6.37 -10.72
C SER A 5 -7.11 6.91 -9.68
N GLU A 6 -7.42 8.07 -9.09
CA GLU A 6 -6.55 8.73 -8.15
C GLU A 6 -6.53 7.87 -6.88
N HIS A 7 -5.57 6.95 -6.79
CA HIS A 7 -5.43 6.10 -5.63
C HIS A 7 -5.12 6.99 -4.42
N HIS A 8 -5.97 6.94 -3.41
CA HIS A 8 -5.75 7.66 -2.15
C HIS A 8 -4.63 6.98 -1.35
N TRP A 9 -3.39 7.36 -1.64
CA TRP A 9 -2.20 6.86 -0.96
C TRP A 9 -2.08 7.47 0.43
N PHE A 10 -1.85 6.63 1.43
CA PHE A 10 -1.49 7.04 2.78
C PHE A 10 -0.24 6.31 3.24
N LYS A 11 0.54 6.97 4.10
CA LYS A 11 1.77 6.41 4.65
C LYS A 11 1.44 5.51 5.84
N SER A 12 2.11 4.36 5.96
CA SER A 12 1.98 3.50 7.14
C SER A 12 2.41 4.26 8.41
N SER A 13 1.73 4.04 9.53
CA SER A 13 2.09 4.62 10.83
C SER A 13 3.48 4.20 11.31
N TYR A 14 3.97 3.06 10.83
CA TYR A 14 5.32 2.56 11.12
C TYR A 14 6.38 3.23 10.22
N SER A 15 5.97 3.88 9.13
CA SER A 15 6.84 4.61 8.21
C SER A 15 7.14 6.03 8.71
N GLY A 16 8.02 6.13 9.71
CA GLY A 16 8.41 7.40 10.30
C GLY A 16 9.50 7.37 11.37
N GLY A 17 9.95 6.18 11.80
CA GLY A 17 11.08 6.03 12.75
C GLY A 17 12.45 6.36 12.14
N SER A 18 13.53 5.78 12.69
CA SER A 18 14.95 6.03 12.37
C SER A 18 15.42 5.71 10.93
N GLY A 19 14.52 5.72 9.94
CA GLY A 19 14.88 5.85 8.52
C GLY A 19 14.63 4.62 7.64
N THR A 20 14.17 3.50 8.20
CA THR A 20 14.09 2.21 7.47
C THR A 20 12.72 1.92 6.86
N GLU A 21 11.63 2.32 7.52
CA GLU A 21 10.28 1.96 7.10
C GLU A 21 9.73 2.97 6.07
N CYS A 22 9.55 2.54 4.82
CA CYS A 22 9.23 3.39 3.67
C CYS A 22 8.00 2.89 2.91
N VAL A 23 6.87 2.68 3.58
CA VAL A 23 5.68 2.06 2.98
C VAL A 23 4.50 3.04 2.84
N GLU A 24 3.95 3.12 1.64
CA GLU A 24 2.65 3.73 1.34
C GLU A 24 1.67 2.66 0.85
N CYS A 25 0.41 2.78 1.27
CA CYS A 25 -0.68 1.90 0.89
C CYS A 25 -1.83 2.69 0.28
N ALA A 26 -2.63 2.04 -0.58
CA ALA A 26 -3.92 2.54 -1.02
C ALA A 26 -4.94 1.41 -1.03
N TYR A 27 -6.11 1.66 -0.44
CA TYR A 27 -7.21 0.69 -0.43
C TYR A 27 -8.15 0.94 -1.60
N LEU A 28 -8.42 -0.12 -2.36
CA LEU A 28 -9.40 -0.16 -3.45
C LEU A 28 -10.42 -1.25 -3.13
N SER A 29 -11.57 -1.24 -3.81
CA SER A 29 -12.68 -2.17 -3.54
C SER A 29 -12.29 -3.65 -3.54
N HIS A 30 -11.32 -4.06 -4.37
CA HIS A 30 -10.93 -5.46 -4.51
C HIS A 30 -9.44 -5.72 -4.28
N ARG A 31 -8.67 -4.66 -3.98
CA ARG A 31 -7.20 -4.73 -3.94
C ARG A 31 -6.63 -3.74 -2.93
N THR A 32 -5.51 -4.12 -2.31
CA THR A 32 -4.63 -3.21 -1.61
C THR A 32 -3.38 -3.02 -2.45
N LEU A 33 -3.03 -1.76 -2.72
CA LEU A 33 -1.79 -1.40 -3.38
C LEU A 33 -0.76 -1.01 -2.32
N ILE A 34 0.48 -1.44 -2.52
CA ILE A 34 1.60 -1.19 -1.60
C ILE A 34 2.78 -0.74 -2.44
N ARG A 35 3.46 0.33 -2.02
CA ARG A 35 4.68 0.80 -2.68
C ARG A 35 5.66 1.38 -1.68
N ASP A 36 6.87 1.58 -2.17
CA ASP A 36 7.90 2.33 -1.47
C ASP A 36 7.59 3.85 -1.49
N SER A 37 7.48 4.48 -0.31
CA SER A 37 7.18 5.91 -0.18
C SER A 37 8.26 6.82 -0.76
N LYS A 38 9.53 6.36 -0.78
CA LYS A 38 10.68 7.09 -1.31
C LYS A 38 10.84 6.88 -2.83
N ARG A 39 10.25 5.85 -3.40
CA ARG A 39 10.27 5.51 -4.83
C ARG A 39 8.84 5.44 -5.41
N ARG A 40 8.13 6.57 -5.39
CA ARG A 40 6.72 6.66 -5.81
C ARG A 40 6.43 6.24 -7.25
N GLY A 41 7.41 6.36 -8.15
CA GLY A 41 7.34 5.90 -9.54
C GLY A 41 7.87 4.48 -9.76
N GLY A 42 8.24 3.78 -8.69
CA GLY A 42 8.69 2.40 -8.73
C GLY A 42 7.54 1.39 -8.81
N PRO A 43 7.87 0.09 -8.73
CA PRO A 43 6.87 -0.98 -8.76
C PRO A 43 5.83 -0.85 -7.64
N VAL A 44 4.58 -1.18 -7.97
CA VAL A 44 3.46 -1.26 -7.02
C VAL A 44 3.08 -2.72 -6.84
N LEU A 45 3.14 -3.21 -5.61
CA LEU A 45 2.58 -4.51 -5.27
C LEU A 45 1.06 -4.40 -5.19
N SER A 46 0.35 -5.34 -5.80
CA SER A 46 -1.11 -5.39 -5.81
C SER A 46 -1.56 -6.70 -5.19
N VAL A 47 -2.22 -6.62 -4.04
CA VAL A 47 -2.71 -7.77 -3.28
C VAL A 47 -4.24 -7.75 -3.31
N GLY A 48 -4.88 -8.91 -3.52
CA GLY A 48 -6.35 -9.00 -3.45
C GLY A 48 -6.84 -8.69 -2.04
N SER A 49 -8.01 -8.04 -1.92
CA SER A 49 -8.55 -7.60 -0.62
C SER A 49 -8.74 -8.77 0.36
N GLU A 50 -9.21 -9.93 -0.10
CA GLU A 50 -9.35 -11.12 0.74
C GLU A 50 -8.01 -11.62 1.29
N ALA A 51 -7.00 -11.72 0.41
CA ALA A 51 -5.66 -12.14 0.82
C ALA A 51 -5.03 -11.13 1.80
N TRP A 52 -5.26 -9.83 1.57
CA TRP A 52 -4.79 -8.78 2.46
C TRP A 52 -5.44 -8.88 3.85
N HIS A 53 -6.75 -9.07 3.94
CA HIS A 53 -7.44 -9.25 5.23
C HIS A 53 -6.92 -10.48 5.97
N ARG A 54 -6.80 -11.63 5.29
CA ARG A 54 -6.25 -12.85 5.91
C ARG A 54 -4.82 -12.65 6.42
N PHE A 55 -3.98 -11.95 5.66
CA PHE A 55 -2.62 -11.63 6.07
C PHE A 55 -2.58 -10.77 7.33
N VAL A 56 -3.37 -9.70 7.39
CA VAL A 56 -3.42 -8.81 8.56
C VAL A 56 -4.00 -9.53 9.78
N ASP A 57 -5.04 -10.35 9.60
CA ASP A 57 -5.62 -11.12 10.71
C ASP A 57 -4.65 -12.17 11.27
N ALA A 58 -3.76 -12.72 10.44
CA ALA A 58 -2.71 -13.65 10.90
C ALA A 58 -1.58 -12.98 11.69
N LEU A 59 -1.47 -11.64 11.65
CA LEU A 59 -0.46 -10.85 12.37
C LEU A 59 -0.96 -10.22 13.68
N ARG A 60 -2.25 -10.41 14.00
CA ARG A 60 -2.84 -10.03 15.29
C ARG A 60 -2.51 -11.06 16.36
#